data_AF-A0A316WVZ7-F1
#
_entry.id   AF-A0A316WVZ7-F1
#
_cell.length_a   1.000
_cell.length_b   1.000
_cell.length_c   1.000
_cell.angle_alpha   90.00
_cell.angle_beta   90.00
_cell.angle_gamma   90.00
#
_symmetry.space_group_name_H-M   'P 1'
#
loop_
_entity.id
_entity.type
_entity.pdbx_description
1 polymer ?
#
loop_
_entity_poly.entity_id
_entity_poly.type
_entity_poly.pdbx_seq_one_letter_code
_entity_poly.pdbx_strand_id
1 'polypeptide(L)'
;MKTLNLNILTTVNILFYSRMILSLICGFVLLNFWVKNGKNDDFPNIVILAGILFLGLILGLYGVTLLKKIIVPRSKYPLVLNLLCNMKGLGKPDYSGSLKFDLNNIIKDNKLRLTLYYVNNPQYPILTFNKEKIIYYTQEYNWDNFKWSYKLIPQGRKEKQVLEFQGINQNNIKIKDIIDFEKIDAKENEVLLLFIIHDILFGKRSSFYY
;
A
#
# COMPACT_ATOMS: atom_id res chain seq x y z
N MET A 1 0.19 25.81 10.82
CA MET A 1 -0.69 24.94 10.01
C MET A 1 -1.27 23.87 10.92
N LYS A 2 -2.59 23.64 10.92
CA LYS A 2 -3.21 22.58 11.74
C LYS A 2 -2.91 21.21 11.11
N THR A 3 -2.35 20.29 11.89
CA THR A 3 -2.17 18.88 11.51
C THR A 3 -3.52 18.20 11.34
N LEU A 4 -3.72 17.54 10.21
CA LEU A 4 -4.91 16.73 9.96
C LEU A 4 -4.82 15.45 10.80
N ASN A 5 -5.69 15.30 11.80
CA ASN A 5 -5.68 14.17 12.73
C ASN A 5 -6.68 13.09 12.30
N LEU A 6 -6.54 12.60 11.06
CA LEU A 6 -7.30 11.47 10.54
C LEU A 6 -6.46 10.20 10.61
N ASN A 7 -7.10 9.07 10.89
CA ASN A 7 -6.46 7.75 10.78
C ASN A 7 -5.87 7.60 9.37
N ILE A 8 -4.64 7.10 9.28
CA ILE A 8 -3.89 6.99 8.02
C ILE A 8 -4.69 6.13 7.03
N LEU A 9 -5.28 5.02 7.48
CA LEU A 9 -6.06 4.13 6.64
C LEU A 9 -7.32 4.82 6.10
N THR A 10 -8.00 5.60 6.94
CA THR A 10 -9.13 6.44 6.52
C THR A 10 -8.70 7.43 5.45
N THR A 11 -7.53 8.05 5.60
CA THR A 11 -7.01 9.02 4.63
C THR A 11 -6.69 8.35 3.28
N VAL A 12 -6.11 7.15 3.29
CA VAL A 12 -5.86 6.36 2.07
C VAL A 12 -7.17 6.00 1.37
N ASN A 13 -8.18 5.57 2.13
CA ASN A 13 -9.49 5.26 1.57
C ASN A 13 -10.15 6.50 0.94
N ILE A 14 -10.08 7.66 1.60
CA ILE A 14 -10.57 8.93 1.05
C ILE A 14 -9.87 9.24 -0.28
N LEU A 15 -8.54 9.12 -0.34
CA LEU A 15 -7.78 9.34 -1.57
C LEU A 15 -8.17 8.34 -2.66
N PHE A 16 -8.35 7.07 -2.31
CA PHE A 16 -8.79 6.04 -3.24
C PHE A 16 -10.17 6.35 -3.85
N TYR A 17 -11.16 6.66 -3.02
CA TYR A 17 -12.50 7.01 -3.51
C TYR A 17 -12.51 8.35 -4.26
N SER A 18 -11.67 9.31 -3.85
CA SER A 18 -11.51 10.58 -4.57
C SER A 18 -11.03 10.37 -6.00
N ARG A 19 -10.18 9.36 -6.26
CA ARG A 19 -9.77 8.97 -7.61
C ARG A 19 -10.96 8.63 -8.48
N MET A 20 -11.82 7.75 -7.98
CA MET A 20 -12.98 7.30 -8.74
C MET A 20 -13.94 8.46 -9.01
N ILE A 21 -14.20 9.28 -7.98
CA ILE A 21 -15.09 10.44 -8.09
C ILE A 21 -14.54 11.45 -9.12
N LEU A 22 -13.24 11.78 -9.06
CA LEU A 22 -12.61 12.70 -10.00
C LEU A 22 -12.65 12.17 -11.43
N SER A 23 -12.37 10.88 -11.64
CA SER A 23 -12.49 10.25 -12.95
C SER A 23 -13.92 10.35 -13.50
N LEU A 24 -14.93 10.11 -12.66
CA LEU A 24 -16.34 10.18 -13.05
C LEU A 24 -16.76 11.60 -13.39
N ILE A 25 -16.37 12.60 -12.59
CA ILE A 25 -16.66 14.00 -12.85
C ILE A 25 -16.01 14.43 -14.17
N CYS A 26 -14.73 14.13 -14.39
CA CYS A 26 -14.04 14.48 -15.63
C CYS A 26 -14.66 13.79 -16.85
N GLY A 27 -14.97 12.50 -16.75
CA GLY A 27 -15.65 11.76 -17.82
C GLY A 27 -17.03 12.35 -18.15
N PHE A 28 -17.82 12.70 -17.13
CA PHE A 28 -19.12 13.33 -17.30
C PHE A 28 -19.03 14.71 -17.98
N VAL A 29 -18.05 15.53 -17.60
CA VAL A 29 -17.82 16.84 -18.23
C VAL A 29 -17.45 16.67 -19.71
N LEU A 30 -16.52 15.76 -20.02
CA LEU A 30 -16.11 15.46 -21.39
C LEU A 30 -17.28 14.94 -22.25
N LEU A 31 -18.13 14.08 -21.69
CA LEU A 31 -19.34 13.60 -22.37
C LEU A 31 -20.31 14.75 -22.68
N ASN A 32 -20.55 15.66 -21.73
CA ASN A 32 -21.42 16.81 -21.95
C ASN A 32 -20.88 17.73 -23.05
N PHE A 33 -19.56 17.96 -23.09
CA PHE A 33 -18.92 18.73 -24.17
C PHE A 33 -19.11 18.07 -25.53
N TRP A 34 -18.94 16.74 -25.60
CA TRP A 34 -19.12 15.99 -26.84
C TRP A 34 -20.57 16.03 -27.34
N VAL A 35 -21.55 15.82 -26.46
CA VAL A 35 -22.97 15.87 -26.83
C VAL A 35 -23.39 17.26 -27.34
N LYS A 36 -22.81 18.33 -26.78
CA LYS A 36 -23.11 19.71 -27.19
C LYS A 36 -22.48 20.12 -28.52
N ASN A 37 -21.28 19.62 -28.84
CA ASN A 37 -20.53 20.04 -30.03
C ASN A 37 -20.90 19.26 -31.31
N GLY A 38 -21.92 18.40 -31.27
CA GLY A 38 -22.36 17.60 -32.41
C GLY A 38 -21.53 16.32 -32.57
N LYS A 39 -22.18 15.25 -33.04
CA LYS A 39 -21.49 13.98 -33.35
C LYS A 39 -20.74 14.15 -34.68
N ASN A 40 -19.43 13.94 -34.68
CA ASN A 40 -18.67 13.83 -35.92
C ASN A 40 -18.98 12.48 -36.57
N ASP A 41 -19.48 12.50 -37.80
CA ASP A 41 -19.85 11.28 -38.54
C ASP A 41 -18.63 10.47 -39.03
N ASP A 42 -17.44 11.07 -39.02
CA ASP A 42 -16.20 10.46 -39.55
C ASP A 42 -15.58 9.39 -38.63
N PHE A 43 -15.89 9.40 -37.33
CA PHE A 43 -15.32 8.45 -36.36
C PHE A 43 -16.42 7.61 -35.70
N PRO A 44 -16.17 6.30 -35.48
CA PRO A 44 -17.14 5.47 -34.79
C PRO A 44 -17.37 6.02 -33.37
N ASN A 45 -18.64 6.28 -33.02
CA ASN A 45 -19.04 6.77 -31.69
C ASN A 45 -18.43 5.94 -30.53
N ILE A 46 -18.23 4.64 -30.76
CA ILE A 46 -17.60 3.72 -29.79
C ILE A 46 -16.14 4.11 -29.51
N VAL A 47 -15.39 4.51 -30.53
CA VAL A 47 -13.98 4.94 -30.38
C VAL A 47 -13.90 6.24 -29.60
N ILE A 48 -14.79 7.19 -29.89
CA ILE A 48 -14.86 8.48 -29.17
C ILE A 48 -15.22 8.25 -27.70
N LEU A 49 -16.22 7.40 -27.43
CA LEU A 49 -16.63 7.06 -26.07
C LEU A 49 -15.49 6.39 -25.29
N ALA A 50 -14.78 5.44 -25.91
CA ALA A 50 -13.60 4.82 -25.32
C ALA A 50 -12.50 5.86 -25.01
N GLY A 51 -12.27 6.81 -25.92
CA GLY A 51 -11.33 7.91 -25.71
C GLY A 51 -11.70 8.81 -24.53
N ILE A 52 -12.99 9.15 -24.38
CA ILE A 52 -13.48 9.97 -23.25
C ILE A 52 -13.31 9.23 -21.92
N LEU A 53 -13.64 7.94 -21.87
CA LEU A 53 -13.44 7.11 -20.68
C LEU A 53 -11.96 7.05 -20.29
N PHE A 54 -11.08 6.84 -21.28
CA PHE A 54 -9.63 6.81 -21.07
C PHE A 54 -9.09 8.15 -20.56
N LEU A 55 -9.49 9.26 -21.17
CA LEU A 55 -9.12 10.61 -20.73
C LEU A 55 -9.62 10.91 -19.31
N GLY A 56 -10.86 10.52 -18.98
CA GLY A 56 -11.42 10.66 -17.63
C GLY A 56 -10.58 9.91 -16.58
N LEU A 57 -10.16 8.68 -16.88
CA LEU A 57 -9.28 7.90 -16.01
C LEU A 57 -7.91 8.58 -15.80
N ILE A 58 -7.32 9.13 -16.87
CA ILE A 58 -6.06 9.87 -16.79
C ILE A 58 -6.22 11.12 -15.92
N LEU A 59 -7.26 11.91 -16.14
CA LEU A 59 -7.52 13.13 -15.36
C LEU A 59 -7.77 12.83 -13.88
N GLY A 60 -8.47 11.74 -13.57
CA GLY A 60 -8.63 11.28 -12.19
C GLY A 60 -7.30 10.92 -11.51
N LEU A 61 -6.37 10.28 -12.23
CA LEU A 61 -5.02 10.01 -11.74
C LEU A 61 -4.24 11.31 -11.45
N TYR A 62 -4.33 12.30 -12.34
CA TYR A 62 -3.70 13.61 -12.14
C TYR A 62 -4.30 14.34 -10.93
N GLY A 63 -5.63 14.36 -10.81
CA GLY A 63 -6.33 15.02 -9.71
C GLY A 63 -5.97 14.42 -8.34
N VAL A 64 -5.86 13.10 -8.25
CA VAL A 64 -5.40 12.42 -7.02
C VAL A 64 -3.96 12.76 -6.71
N THR A 65 -3.10 12.87 -7.72
CA THR A 65 -1.70 13.27 -7.53
C THR A 65 -1.61 14.67 -6.91
N LEU A 66 -2.48 15.61 -7.32
CA LEU A 66 -2.57 16.94 -6.71
C LEU A 66 -3.10 16.89 -5.28
N LEU A 67 -4.18 16.14 -5.03
CA LEU A 67 -4.72 15.94 -3.68
C LEU A 67 -3.68 15.35 -2.74
N LYS A 68 -2.94 14.34 -3.20
CA LYS A 68 -1.83 13.71 -2.47
C LYS A 68 -0.79 14.76 -2.06
N LYS A 69 -0.36 15.64 -2.97
CA LYS A 69 0.60 16.71 -2.68
C LYS A 69 0.14 17.69 -1.59
N ILE A 70 -1.18 17.86 -1.42
CA ILE A 70 -1.74 18.77 -0.40
C ILE A 70 -1.93 18.05 0.94
N ILE A 71 -2.44 16.80 0.91
CA ILE A 71 -2.85 16.06 2.11
C ILE A 71 -1.65 15.40 2.78
N VAL A 72 -0.74 14.79 2.02
CA VAL A 72 0.37 14.00 2.57
C VAL A 72 1.27 14.83 3.49
N PRO A 73 1.76 16.03 3.11
CA PRO A 73 2.65 16.81 3.97
C PRO A 73 1.98 17.35 5.25
N ARG A 74 0.64 17.42 5.27
CA ARG A 74 -0.16 17.94 6.40
C ARG A 74 -0.65 16.86 7.36
N SER A 75 -0.43 15.59 7.03
CA SER A 75 -0.83 14.47 7.87
C SER A 75 0.11 14.35 9.07
N LYS A 76 -0.38 13.68 10.13
CA LYS A 76 0.44 13.36 11.31
C LYS A 76 1.62 12.44 10.97
N TYR A 77 1.46 11.58 9.96
CA TYR A 77 2.43 10.57 9.53
C TYR A 77 2.67 10.63 8.03
N PRO A 78 3.36 11.68 7.53
CA PRO A 78 3.47 11.96 6.11
C PRO A 78 4.19 10.85 5.34
N LEU A 79 5.26 10.29 5.91
CA LEU A 79 6.03 9.19 5.30
C LEU A 79 5.17 7.94 5.10
N VAL A 80 4.52 7.47 6.17
CA VAL A 80 3.66 6.28 6.16
C VAL A 80 2.51 6.44 5.18
N LEU A 81 1.86 7.60 5.21
CA LEU A 81 0.75 7.89 4.31
C LEU A 81 1.20 7.90 2.83
N ASN A 82 2.38 8.45 2.53
CA ASN A 82 2.92 8.45 1.17
C ASN A 82 3.16 7.03 0.65
N LEU A 83 3.79 6.19 1.47
CA LEU A 83 4.08 4.78 1.14
C LEU A 83 2.78 4.03 0.81
N LEU A 84 1.76 4.20 1.65
CA LEU A 84 0.47 3.56 1.42
C LEU A 84 -0.22 4.04 0.14
N CYS A 85 -0.12 5.34 -0.16
CA CYS A 85 -0.64 5.88 -1.42
C CYS A 85 0.08 5.24 -2.63
N ASN A 86 1.41 5.13 -2.59
CA ASN A 86 2.19 4.55 -3.68
C ASN A 86 1.82 3.08 -3.93
N MET A 87 1.73 2.26 -2.88
CA MET A 87 1.33 0.86 -2.99
C MET A 87 -0.06 0.67 -3.62
N LYS A 88 -0.98 1.60 -3.33
CA LYS A 88 -2.33 1.57 -3.88
C LYS A 88 -2.40 2.22 -5.27
N GLY A 89 -1.27 2.60 -5.86
CA GLY A 89 -1.20 3.28 -7.14
C GLY A 89 -1.93 4.63 -7.13
N LEU A 90 -1.96 5.31 -5.97
CA LEU A 90 -2.62 6.59 -5.78
C LEU A 90 -1.66 7.74 -6.09
N GLY A 91 -1.46 7.98 -7.39
CA GLY A 91 -0.66 9.10 -7.91
C GLY A 91 0.84 8.80 -8.04
N LYS A 92 1.62 9.82 -8.41
CA LYS A 92 3.07 9.71 -8.60
C LYS A 92 3.81 9.41 -7.28
N PRO A 93 4.94 8.67 -7.32
CA PRO A 93 5.68 8.25 -6.13
C PRO A 93 6.39 9.37 -5.37
N ASP A 94 6.42 10.60 -5.92
CA ASP A 94 7.09 11.77 -5.36
C ASP A 94 6.74 12.04 -3.90
N TYR A 95 7.76 12.29 -3.08
CA TYR A 95 7.62 12.60 -1.65
C TYR A 95 7.99 14.05 -1.34
N SER A 96 7.18 14.72 -0.52
CA SER A 96 7.36 16.14 -0.12
C SER A 96 7.13 16.39 1.37
N GLY A 97 7.21 15.33 2.21
CA GLY A 97 6.91 15.41 3.65
C GLY A 97 8.12 15.22 4.58
N SER A 98 7.85 15.12 5.88
CA SER A 98 8.88 14.86 6.91
C SER A 98 9.26 13.38 7.02
N LEU A 99 10.56 13.07 6.98
CA LEU A 99 11.11 11.71 7.10
C LEU A 99 11.02 11.11 8.53
N LYS A 100 10.40 11.77 9.50
CA LYS A 100 10.29 11.24 10.87
C LYS A 100 9.36 10.02 10.89
N PHE A 101 9.82 8.93 11.51
CA PHE A 101 9.08 7.69 11.68
C PHE A 101 9.01 7.31 13.16
N ASP A 102 7.83 7.43 13.78
CA ASP A 102 7.58 7.07 15.18
C ASP A 102 6.62 5.88 15.26
N LEU A 103 7.21 4.70 15.33
CA LEU A 103 6.51 3.43 15.30
C LEU A 103 5.46 3.30 16.43
N ASN A 104 5.82 3.70 17.65
CA ASN A 104 4.95 3.51 18.81
C ASN A 104 3.67 4.34 18.68
N ASN A 105 3.82 5.59 18.24
CA ASN A 105 2.68 6.48 18.03
C ASN A 105 1.83 6.04 16.81
N ILE A 106 2.45 5.54 15.74
CA ILE A 106 1.71 5.00 14.58
C ILE A 106 0.86 3.78 14.98
N ILE A 107 1.44 2.82 15.71
CA ILE A 107 0.72 1.61 16.17
C ILE A 107 -0.45 2.00 17.05
N LYS A 108 -0.21 2.88 18.04
CA LYS A 108 -1.23 3.31 18.99
C LYS A 108 -2.38 4.05 18.31
N ASP A 109 -2.07 4.99 17.44
CA ASP A 109 -3.08 5.85 16.80
C ASP A 109 -3.93 5.13 15.77
N ASN A 110 -3.35 4.14 15.07
CA ASN A 110 -4.07 3.39 14.03
C ASN A 110 -4.58 2.04 14.52
N LYS A 111 -4.34 1.68 15.80
CA LYS A 111 -4.74 0.40 16.42
C LYS A 111 -4.26 -0.83 15.63
N LEU A 112 -3.04 -0.74 15.08
CA LEU A 112 -2.47 -1.78 14.23
C LEU A 112 -2.28 -3.09 15.01
N ARG A 113 -2.67 -4.21 14.39
CA ARG A 113 -2.40 -5.54 14.93
C ARG A 113 -0.98 -5.96 14.58
N LEU A 114 -0.20 -6.36 15.58
CA LEU A 114 1.20 -6.77 15.45
C LEU A 114 1.38 -8.28 15.20
N THR A 115 0.30 -8.97 14.83
CA THR A 115 0.29 -10.41 14.62
C THR A 115 -0.47 -10.76 13.34
N LEU A 116 0.13 -11.61 12.52
CA LEU A 116 -0.45 -12.16 11.29
C LEU A 116 -0.96 -13.57 11.53
N TYR A 117 -2.13 -13.88 10.95
CA TYR A 117 -2.83 -15.16 11.08
C TYR A 117 -3.26 -15.70 9.72
N TYR A 118 -3.43 -17.01 9.61
CA TYR A 118 -4.04 -17.61 8.42
C TYR A 118 -5.55 -17.31 8.40
N VAL A 119 -6.12 -17.00 7.22
CA VAL A 119 -7.57 -16.80 7.01
C VAL A 119 -8.35 -17.97 7.62
N ASN A 120 -7.90 -19.18 7.30
CA ASN A 120 -8.59 -20.42 7.65
C ASN A 120 -8.18 -20.96 9.03
N ASN A 121 -7.24 -20.30 9.72
CA ASN A 121 -6.78 -20.75 11.02
C ASN A 121 -6.32 -19.58 11.92
N PRO A 122 -7.27 -18.79 12.45
CA PRO A 122 -6.97 -17.60 13.25
C PRO A 122 -6.41 -17.93 14.65
N GLN A 123 -6.41 -19.21 15.05
CA GLN A 123 -5.89 -19.63 16.36
C GLN A 123 -4.36 -19.74 16.38
N TYR A 124 -3.73 -19.84 15.20
CA TYR A 124 -2.29 -20.08 15.10
C TYR A 124 -1.60 -18.85 14.48
N PRO A 125 -0.88 -18.06 15.28
CA PRO A 125 -0.15 -16.92 14.76
C PRO A 125 0.99 -17.40 13.85
N ILE A 126 1.10 -16.79 12.67
CA ILE A 126 2.16 -17.07 11.70
C ILE A 126 3.38 -16.23 12.06
N LEU A 127 3.18 -14.91 12.15
CA LEU A 127 4.21 -13.94 12.45
C LEU A 127 3.71 -13.01 13.55
N THR A 128 4.48 -12.90 14.62
CA THR A 128 4.23 -11.94 15.70
C THR A 128 5.41 -10.99 15.81
N PHE A 129 5.12 -9.71 15.80
CA PHE A 129 6.11 -8.67 16.01
C PHE A 129 6.22 -8.31 17.50
N ASN A 130 7.45 -8.28 18.00
CA ASN A 130 7.80 -7.75 19.31
C ASN A 130 8.93 -6.71 19.14
N LYS A 131 9.14 -5.84 20.15
CA LYS A 131 10.06 -4.69 20.08
C LYS A 131 11.49 -4.99 19.63
N GLU A 132 11.98 -6.22 19.84
CA GLU A 132 13.37 -6.61 19.55
C GLU A 132 13.47 -7.89 18.71
N LYS A 133 12.34 -8.59 18.53
CA LYS A 133 12.30 -9.90 17.89
C LYS A 133 11.07 -10.08 17.03
N ILE A 134 11.21 -10.91 16.01
CA ILE A 134 10.10 -11.47 15.25
C ILE A 134 9.93 -12.93 15.64
N ILE A 135 8.68 -13.33 15.87
CA ILE A 135 8.33 -14.71 16.20
C ILE A 135 7.63 -15.31 14.97
N TYR A 136 8.19 -16.38 14.42
CA TYR A 136 7.57 -17.18 13.36
C TYR A 136 7.08 -18.51 13.94
N TYR A 137 5.77 -18.67 14.01
CA TYR A 137 5.09 -19.70 14.81
C TYR A 137 5.59 -19.74 16.26
N THR A 138 6.59 -20.58 16.55
CA THR A 138 7.20 -20.79 17.87
C THR A 138 8.67 -20.38 17.94
N GLN A 139 9.25 -19.96 16.82
CA GLN A 139 10.66 -19.64 16.70
C GLN A 139 10.89 -18.14 16.79
N GLU A 140 11.92 -17.74 17.53
CA GLU A 140 12.26 -16.36 17.77
C GLU A 140 13.50 -15.96 16.96
N TYR A 141 13.43 -14.77 16.37
CA TYR A 141 14.48 -14.21 15.53
C TYR A 141 14.77 -12.78 15.99
N ASN A 142 16.01 -12.51 16.38
CA ASN A 142 16.47 -11.15 16.61
C ASN A 142 16.49 -10.37 15.29
N TRP A 143 16.14 -9.09 15.37
CA TRP A 143 16.08 -8.22 14.19
C TRP A 143 17.42 -8.16 13.44
N ASP A 144 18.54 -8.14 14.17
CA ASP A 144 19.89 -8.03 13.61
C ASP A 144 20.20 -9.12 12.57
N ASN A 145 19.61 -10.30 12.75
CA ASN A 145 19.86 -11.47 11.93
C ASN A 145 18.67 -11.85 11.05
N PHE A 146 17.55 -11.13 11.13
CA PHE A 146 16.36 -11.38 10.33
C PHE A 146 16.42 -10.60 9.02
N LYS A 147 16.24 -11.30 7.90
CA LYS A 147 16.19 -10.74 6.55
C LYS A 147 14.91 -11.18 5.90
N TRP A 148 14.34 -10.32 5.08
CA TRP A 148 13.10 -10.62 4.39
C TRP A 148 13.09 -10.01 2.99
N SER A 149 12.24 -10.55 2.12
CA SER A 149 11.95 -9.97 0.82
C SER A 149 10.53 -10.34 0.38
N TYR A 150 9.83 -9.37 -0.20
CA TYR A 150 8.56 -9.62 -0.87
C TYR A 150 8.80 -9.89 -2.36
N LYS A 151 8.18 -10.95 -2.89
CA LYS A 151 8.31 -11.33 -4.31
C LYS A 151 6.98 -11.75 -4.90
N LEU A 152 6.85 -11.50 -6.20
CA LEU A 152 5.86 -12.13 -7.06
C LEU A 152 6.50 -13.37 -7.68
N ILE A 153 5.99 -14.55 -7.37
CA ILE A 153 6.45 -15.81 -7.98
C ILE A 153 5.43 -16.29 -9.00
N PRO A 154 5.87 -16.79 -10.17
CA PRO A 154 4.95 -17.34 -11.16
C PRO A 154 4.33 -18.64 -10.63
N GLN A 155 2.99 -18.73 -10.67
CA GLN A 155 2.23 -19.92 -10.34
C GLN A 155 1.31 -20.27 -11.52
N GLY A 156 1.88 -20.92 -12.52
CA GLY A 156 1.19 -21.24 -13.77
C GLY A 156 0.84 -19.98 -14.56
N ARG A 157 -0.45 -19.74 -14.83
CA ARG A 157 -0.94 -18.53 -15.53
C ARG A 157 -1.18 -17.33 -14.61
N LYS A 158 -0.98 -17.47 -13.30
CA LYS A 158 -1.19 -16.43 -12.31
C LYS A 158 0.11 -16.10 -11.58
N GLU A 159 0.17 -14.89 -11.04
CA GLU A 159 1.24 -14.48 -10.13
C GLU A 159 0.79 -14.70 -8.69
N LYS A 160 1.70 -15.20 -7.85
CA LYS A 160 1.47 -15.43 -6.44
C LYS A 160 2.35 -14.49 -5.61
N GLN A 161 1.75 -13.83 -4.63
CA GLN A 161 2.43 -12.95 -3.69
C GLN A 161 3.03 -13.77 -2.54
N VAL A 162 4.33 -13.64 -2.30
CA VAL A 162 5.01 -14.37 -1.22
C VAL A 162 5.95 -13.49 -0.41
N LEU A 163 6.05 -13.78 0.89
CA LEU A 163 7.07 -13.26 1.78
C LEU A 163 8.16 -14.31 1.98
N GLU A 164 9.35 -14.08 1.47
CA GLU A 164 10.52 -14.89 1.83
C GLU A 164 11.22 -14.27 3.04
N PHE A 165 11.66 -15.09 3.98
CA PHE A 165 12.54 -14.63 5.06
C PHE A 165 13.68 -15.59 5.34
N GLN A 166 14.71 -15.08 5.99
CA GLN A 166 15.86 -15.82 6.46
C GLN A 166 16.31 -15.27 7.81
N GLY A 167 16.57 -16.13 8.79
CA GLY A 167 17.10 -15.71 10.08
C GLY A 167 17.87 -16.80 10.78
N ILE A 168 18.61 -16.42 11.82
CA ILE A 168 19.21 -17.35 12.78
C ILE A 168 18.27 -17.36 13.99
N ASN A 169 17.74 -18.53 14.33
CA ASN A 169 16.83 -18.67 15.47
C ASN A 169 17.59 -18.75 16.80
N GLN A 170 16.85 -18.86 17.91
CA GLN A 170 17.42 -18.99 19.26
C GLN A 170 18.37 -20.20 19.45
N ASN A 171 18.27 -21.23 18.59
CA ASN A 171 19.12 -22.42 18.63
C ASN A 171 20.34 -22.31 17.71
N ASN A 172 20.64 -21.10 17.20
CA ASN A 172 21.71 -20.84 16.24
C ASN A 172 21.55 -21.59 14.90
N ILE A 173 20.32 -21.97 14.55
CA ILE A 173 19.99 -22.62 13.29
C ILE A 173 19.55 -21.56 12.29
N LYS A 174 20.19 -21.55 11.13
CA LYS A 174 19.80 -20.72 10.00
C LYS A 174 18.59 -21.33 9.29
N ILE A 175 17.50 -20.57 9.25
CA ILE A 175 16.23 -20.97 8.62
C ILE A 175 15.93 -20.01 7.48
N LYS A 176 15.41 -20.55 6.37
CA LYS A 176 14.88 -19.80 5.24
C LYS A 176 13.53 -20.40 4.87
N ASP A 177 12.50 -19.57 4.84
CA ASP A 177 11.12 -20.03 4.60
C ASP A 177 10.29 -19.00 3.81
N ILE A 178 9.14 -19.44 3.31
CA ILE A 178 8.24 -18.68 2.43
C ILE A 178 6.81 -18.71 2.97
N ILE A 179 6.22 -17.54 3.15
CA ILE A 179 4.84 -17.38 3.59
C ILE A 179 3.98 -16.94 2.40
N ASP A 180 2.90 -17.69 2.18
CA ASP A 180 1.92 -17.45 1.13
C ASP A 180 0.92 -16.36 1.56
N PHE A 181 0.92 -15.21 0.86
CA PHE A 181 0.04 -14.09 1.22
C PHE A 181 -1.43 -14.38 1.01
N GLU A 182 -1.78 -15.18 0.01
CA GLU A 182 -3.19 -15.44 -0.31
C GLU A 182 -3.88 -16.24 0.80
N LYS A 183 -3.10 -16.84 1.71
CA LYS A 183 -3.58 -17.60 2.85
C LYS A 183 -3.67 -16.79 4.14
N ILE A 184 -3.18 -15.55 4.19
CA ILE A 184 -3.19 -14.67 5.37
C ILE A 184 -4.47 -13.83 5.37
N ASP A 185 -5.10 -13.66 6.56
CA ASP A 185 -6.39 -12.96 6.67
C ASP A 185 -6.34 -11.52 6.12
N ALA A 186 -7.27 -11.21 5.20
CA ALA A 186 -7.23 -10.06 4.32
C ALA A 186 -8.46 -9.16 4.48
N LYS A 187 -8.33 -8.19 5.41
CA LYS A 187 -8.87 -6.83 5.26
C LYS A 187 -7.83 -5.78 5.63
N GLU A 188 -6.99 -6.16 6.57
CA GLU A 188 -6.05 -5.34 7.32
C GLU A 188 -4.74 -6.16 7.44
N ASN A 189 -4.12 -6.49 6.31
CA ASN A 189 -2.71 -6.92 6.24
C ASN A 189 -1.82 -5.72 6.64
N GLU A 190 -2.07 -5.14 7.81
CA GLU A 190 -2.22 -3.69 7.98
C GLU A 190 -0.88 -3.00 7.91
N VAL A 191 -0.60 -2.57 6.67
CA VAL A 191 0.67 -2.00 6.21
C VAL A 191 1.80 -2.99 6.43
N LEU A 192 1.60 -4.24 5.97
CA LEU A 192 2.23 -5.50 6.36
C LEU A 192 3.67 -5.46 6.89
N LEU A 193 3.88 -6.06 8.06
CA LEU A 193 3.89 -5.31 9.31
C LEU A 193 4.92 -4.18 9.37
N LEU A 194 4.37 -2.98 9.24
CA LEU A 194 4.88 -1.65 8.90
C LEU A 194 5.77 -1.52 7.65
N PHE A 195 5.63 -2.41 6.68
CA PHE A 195 6.61 -2.78 5.64
C PHE A 195 7.89 -3.35 6.22
N ILE A 196 7.66 -4.42 7.01
CA ILE A 196 8.55 -5.19 7.89
C ILE A 196 9.54 -4.23 8.57
N ILE A 197 8.81 -3.45 9.36
CA ILE A 197 9.08 -2.25 10.15
C ILE A 197 10.13 -1.36 9.49
N HIS A 198 9.67 -0.83 8.36
CA HIS A 198 10.36 0.12 7.50
C HIS A 198 11.72 -0.40 7.01
N ASP A 199 11.76 -1.66 6.60
CA ASP A 199 12.96 -2.45 6.23
C ASP A 199 13.98 -2.60 7.34
N ILE A 200 13.47 -2.89 8.54
CA ILE A 200 14.25 -3.01 9.77
C ILE A 200 15.09 -1.73 9.93
N LEU A 201 14.40 -0.59 9.81
CA LEU A 201 14.88 0.79 10.00
C LEU A 201 16.35 1.06 9.58
N PHE A 202 16.61 1.12 8.26
CA PHE A 202 17.77 1.84 7.68
C PHE A 202 19.21 1.26 7.88
N GLY A 203 19.54 -0.04 7.89
CA GLY A 203 18.87 -1.21 7.36
C GLY A 203 19.83 -2.15 6.60
N LYS A 204 19.25 -3.01 5.75
CA LYS A 204 19.81 -3.41 4.44
C LYS A 204 18.71 -3.59 3.39
N ARG A 205 18.50 -2.48 2.67
CA ARG A 205 18.15 -2.29 1.24
C ARG A 205 16.85 -2.94 0.71
N SER A 206 15.81 -2.12 0.52
CA SER A 206 15.18 -1.82 -0.80
C SER A 206 13.64 -1.68 -0.79
N SER A 207 13.09 -0.78 0.00
CA SER A 207 12.06 0.17 -0.48
C SER A 207 12.54 1.02 -1.69
N PHE A 208 13.77 0.80 -2.17
CA PHE A 208 14.47 1.57 -3.19
C PHE A 208 13.79 1.65 -4.57
N TYR A 209 12.75 0.86 -4.87
CA TYR A 209 11.98 0.98 -6.11
C TYR A 209 10.49 0.59 -6.00
N TYR A 210 9.82 0.88 -4.87
CA TYR A 210 8.41 0.50 -4.68
C TYR A 210 7.55 1.65 -4.12
#